data_AF-A0ABD0NAL9-F1
#
_entry.id   AF-A0ABD0NAL9-F1
#
_cell.length_a   1.000
_cell.length_b   1.000
_cell.length_c   1.000
_cell.angle_alpha   90.00
_cell.angle_beta   90.00
_cell.angle_gamma   90.00
#
_symmetry.space_group_name_H-M   'P 1'
#
loop_
_entity.id
_entity.type
_entity.pdbx_description
1 polymer ?
#
loop_
_entity_poly.entity_id
_entity_poly.type
_entity_poly.pdbx_seq_one_letter_code
_entity_poly.pdbx_strand_id
1 'polypeptide(L)'
;WLFRDGLLPEETYFVGFARSDLTVDAIRTACMPYMKVADSEADRFAAFFSRNSYISGKYVDESSFANLNTYLLSLPGGTEANRLFYLALPPSVYHDVTKNIRHQCMST
;
A
#
# COMPACT_ATOMS: atom_id res chain seq x y z
N TRP A 1 -10.43 -5.37 -8.28
CA TRP A 1 -10.88 -6.63 -8.92
C TRP A 1 -10.40 -7.85 -8.15
N LEU A 2 -9.10 -8.15 -8.05
CA LEU A 2 -8.63 -9.35 -7.30
C LEU A 2 -9.22 -9.49 -5.88
N PHE A 3 -9.23 -8.39 -5.10
CA PHE A 3 -9.84 -8.39 -3.77
C PHE A 3 -11.35 -8.68 -3.80
N ARG A 4 -12.06 -8.06 -4.75
CA ARG A 4 -13.50 -8.20 -4.94
C ARG A 4 -13.85 -9.65 -5.31
N ASP A 5 -13.05 -10.24 -6.19
CA ASP A 5 -13.28 -11.58 -6.73
C ASP A 5 -12.74 -12.70 -5.81
N GLY A 6 -12.22 -12.35 -4.62
CA GLY A 6 -11.72 -13.31 -3.64
C GLY A 6 -10.41 -14.01 -4.02
N LEU A 7 -9.62 -13.41 -4.92
CA LEU A 7 -8.40 -13.99 -5.47
C LEU A 7 -7.13 -13.59 -4.69
N LEU A 8 -7.28 -12.91 -3.56
CA LEU A 8 -6.19 -12.54 -2.66
C LEU A 8 -6.36 -13.30 -1.34
N PRO A 9 -5.26 -13.61 -0.62
CA PRO A 9 -5.34 -14.11 0.74
C PRO A 9 -6.25 -13.25 1.61
N GLU A 10 -6.99 -13.89 2.52
CA GLU A 10 -7.97 -13.20 3.36
C GLU A 10 -7.34 -12.10 4.22
N GLU A 11 -6.07 -12.18 4.58
CA GLU A 11 -5.35 -11.17 5.38
C GLU A 11 -4.41 -10.32 4.51
N THR A 12 -4.94 -9.78 3.40
CA THR A 12 -4.20 -8.87 2.51
C THR A 12 -4.46 -7.40 2.87
N TYR A 13 -3.37 -6.64 3.06
CA TYR A 13 -3.38 -5.19 3.35
C TYR A 13 -2.71 -4.40 2.23
N PHE A 14 -3.15 -3.16 2.04
CA PHE A 14 -2.66 -2.28 0.98
C PHE A 14 -2.09 -1.00 1.59
N VAL A 15 -0.81 -0.73 1.32
CA VAL A 15 -0.12 0.46 1.84
C VAL A 15 0.34 1.31 0.67
N GLY A 16 -0.30 2.46 0.47
CA GLY A 16 0.15 3.48 -0.46
C GLY A 16 1.33 4.27 0.11
N PHE A 17 2.33 4.56 -0.71
CA PHE A 17 3.49 5.35 -0.31
C PHE A 17 3.89 6.31 -1.43
N ALA A 18 3.86 7.61 -1.17
CA ALA A 18 4.32 8.63 -2.09
C ALA A 18 4.68 9.95 -1.39
N ARG A 19 5.26 10.89 -2.13
CA ARG A 19 5.70 12.20 -1.58
C ARG A 19 4.57 13.12 -1.15
N SER A 20 3.40 13.00 -1.78
CA SER A 20 2.26 13.85 -1.45
C SER A 20 1.68 13.44 -0.10
N ASP A 21 1.17 14.42 0.64
CA ASP A 21 0.38 14.14 1.84
C ASP A 21 -1.08 13.95 1.44
N LEU A 22 -1.55 12.70 1.46
CA LEU A 22 -2.88 12.30 1.02
C LEU A 22 -3.54 11.43 2.08
N THR A 23 -4.87 11.48 2.14
CA THR A 23 -5.67 10.56 2.95
C THR A 23 -6.17 9.39 2.11
N VAL A 24 -6.47 8.27 2.77
CA VAL A 24 -7.13 7.13 2.11
C VAL A 24 -8.47 7.53 1.49
N ASP A 25 -9.20 8.48 2.09
CA ASP A 25 -10.45 8.99 1.53
C ASP A 25 -10.25 9.80 0.25
N ALA A 26 -9.17 10.59 0.16
CA ALA A 26 -8.82 11.28 -1.07
C ALA A 26 -8.49 10.29 -2.19
N ILE A 27 -7.74 9.22 -1.86
CA ILE A 27 -7.43 8.13 -2.80
C ILE A 27 -8.70 7.41 -3.24
N ARG A 28 -9.57 7.05 -2.27
CA ARG A 28 -10.87 6.42 -2.54
C ARG A 28 -11.70 7.24 -3.52
N THR A 29 -11.79 8.54 -3.29
CA THR A 29 -12.53 9.48 -4.14
C THR A 29 -11.95 9.52 -5.55
N ALA A 30 -10.62 9.63 -5.68
CA ALA A 30 -9.94 9.68 -6.97
C ALA A 30 -10.04 8.37 -7.75
N CYS A 31 -10.04 7.22 -7.07
CA CYS A 31 -10.12 5.91 -7.69
C CYS A 31 -11.56 5.51 -8.08
N MET A 32 -12.58 6.04 -7.39
CA MET A 32 -13.98 5.65 -7.54
C MET A 32 -14.46 5.54 -9.00
N PRO A 33 -14.16 6.50 -9.92
CA PRO A 33 -14.63 6.43 -11.31
C PRO A 33 -14.11 5.21 -12.08
N TYR A 34 -13.01 4.60 -11.63
CA TYR A 34 -12.34 3.49 -12.31
C TYR A 34 -12.67 2.13 -11.70
N MET A 35 -13.30 2.08 -10.53
CA MET A 35 -13.50 0.83 -9.78
C MET A 35 -14.69 -0.01 -10.28
N LYS A 36 -15.70 0.63 -10.92
CA LYS A 36 -16.92 -0.02 -11.45
C LYS A 36 -17.62 -0.91 -10.40
N VAL A 37 -17.84 -0.36 -9.23
CA VAL A 37 -18.46 -1.07 -8.09
C VAL A 37 -19.96 -1.17 -8.31
N ALA A 38 -20.51 -2.38 -8.26
CA ALA A 38 -21.96 -2.59 -8.26
C ALA A 38 -22.53 -2.39 -6.85
N ASP A 39 -23.81 -2.03 -6.72
CA ASP A 39 -24.44 -1.82 -5.41
C ASP A 39 -24.37 -3.06 -4.50
N SER A 40 -24.45 -4.26 -5.09
CA SER A 40 -24.29 -5.53 -4.36
C SER A 40 -22.88 -5.78 -3.82
N GLU A 41 -21.90 -4.94 -4.17
CA GLU A 41 -20.49 -5.07 -3.78
C GLU A 41 -20.09 -4.05 -2.70
N ALA A 42 -21.04 -3.25 -2.18
CA ALA A 42 -20.78 -2.16 -1.24
C ALA A 42 -20.01 -2.61 0.02
N ASP A 43 -20.38 -3.74 0.63
CA ASP A 43 -19.71 -4.26 1.83
C ASP A 43 -18.27 -4.72 1.54
N ARG A 44 -18.07 -5.39 0.40
CA ARG A 44 -16.75 -5.82 -0.04
C ARG A 44 -15.85 -4.63 -0.37
N PHE A 45 -16.43 -3.59 -0.94
CA PHE A 45 -15.75 -2.33 -1.21
C PHE A 45 -15.36 -1.59 0.07
N ALA A 46 -16.24 -1.54 1.06
CA ALA A 46 -15.95 -0.98 2.39
C ALA A 46 -14.81 -1.76 3.08
N ALA A 47 -14.87 -3.10 3.05
CA ALA A 47 -13.83 -3.97 3.60
C ALA A 47 -12.47 -3.84 2.87
N PHE A 48 -12.49 -3.54 1.57
CA PHE A 48 -11.26 -3.22 0.84
C PHE A 48 -10.61 -1.96 1.41
N PHE A 49 -11.36 -0.86 1.49
CA PHE A 49 -10.81 0.41 1.96
C PHE A 49 -10.46 0.42 3.45
N SER A 50 -11.12 -0.39 4.28
CA SER A 50 -10.70 -0.54 5.69
C SER A 50 -9.33 -1.21 5.85
N ARG A 51 -8.80 -1.84 4.79
CA ARG A 51 -7.46 -2.46 4.75
C ARG A 51 -6.47 -1.65 3.93
N ASN A 52 -6.88 -0.47 3.47
CA ASN A 52 -5.99 0.47 2.80
C ASN A 52 -5.45 1.47 3.82
N SER A 53 -4.18 1.81 3.67
CA SER A 53 -3.53 2.86 4.43
C SER A 53 -2.53 3.59 3.55
N TYR A 54 -2.13 4.78 3.98
CA TYR A 54 -1.27 5.64 3.19
C TYR A 54 -0.22 6.31 4.08
N ILE A 55 1.01 6.34 3.59
CA ILE A 55 2.14 6.99 4.26
C ILE A 55 2.79 7.96 3.29
N SER A 56 2.95 9.21 3.74
CA SER A 56 3.73 10.20 2.99
C SER A 56 5.22 10.04 3.28
N GLY A 57 6.05 10.07 2.24
CA GLY A 57 7.51 9.93 2.39
C GLY A 57 8.29 10.22 1.11
N LYS A 58 9.59 10.49 1.25
CA LYS A 58 10.49 10.79 0.14
C LYS A 58 11.24 9.54 -0.32
N TYR A 59 11.35 9.35 -1.64
CA TYR A 59 11.96 8.16 -2.22
C TYR A 59 13.47 8.00 -1.96
N VAL A 60 14.19 9.11 -1.79
CA VAL A 60 15.63 9.14 -1.56
C VAL A 60 16.01 9.09 -0.08
N ASP A 61 15.03 9.21 0.82
CA ASP A 61 15.25 9.38 2.24
C ASP A 61 15.01 8.06 2.99
N GLU A 62 16.05 7.54 3.62
CA GLU A 62 16.02 6.29 4.37
C GLU A 62 15.05 6.36 5.56
N SER A 63 14.92 7.51 6.22
CA SER A 63 14.02 7.67 7.37
C SER A 63 12.54 7.53 6.99
N SER A 64 12.17 7.98 5.78
CA SER A 64 10.84 7.75 5.21
C SER A 64 10.53 6.25 5.05
N PHE A 65 11.53 5.43 4.69
CA PHE A 65 11.35 3.98 4.58
C PHE A 65 11.40 3.27 5.94
N ALA A 66 12.17 3.76 6.90
CA ALA A 66 12.12 3.26 8.28
C ALA A 66 10.72 3.46 8.90
N ASN A 67 10.10 4.62 8.66
CA ASN A 67 8.72 4.89 9.07
C ASN A 67 7.72 3.97 8.35
N LEU A 68 7.90 3.75 7.03
CA LEU A 68 7.11 2.77 6.29
C LEU A 68 7.24 1.36 6.90
N ASN A 69 8.46 0.89 7.20
CA ASN A 69 8.68 -0.41 7.81
C ASN A 69 8.04 -0.52 9.19
N THR A 70 8.14 0.52 10.01
CA THR A 70 7.50 0.56 11.34
C THR A 70 5.99 0.38 11.24
N TYR A 71 5.37 1.00 10.24
CA TYR A 71 3.95 0.79 9.95
C TYR A 71 3.67 -0.61 9.41
N LEU A 72 4.48 -1.14 8.49
CA LEU A 72 4.30 -2.51 7.98
C LEU A 72 4.38 -3.56 9.11
N LEU A 73 5.22 -3.33 10.12
CA LEU A 73 5.35 -4.19 11.29
C LEU A 73 4.15 -4.11 12.25
N SER A 74 3.38 -3.02 12.22
CA SER A 74 2.18 -2.87 13.07
C SER A 74 0.93 -3.52 12.46
N LEU A 75 0.98 -3.89 11.17
CA LEU A 75 -0.09 -4.62 10.51
C LEU A 75 -0.12 -6.09 10.97
N PRO A 76 -1.28 -6.76 10.85
CA PRO A 76 -1.38 -8.20 11.11
C PRO A 76 -0.38 -9.01 10.28
N GLY A 77 0.25 -10.00 10.92
CA GLY A 77 1.37 -10.76 10.37
C GLY A 77 2.74 -10.11 10.59
N GLY A 78 2.83 -8.79 10.70
CA GLY A 78 4.04 -8.06 11.12
C GLY A 78 5.32 -8.47 10.39
N THR A 79 6.23 -9.14 11.11
CA THR A 79 7.51 -9.65 10.58
C THR A 79 7.32 -10.79 9.58
N GLU A 80 6.33 -11.65 9.80
CA GLU A 80 6.05 -12.86 9.03
C GLU A 80 5.20 -12.59 7.77
N ALA A 81 4.75 -11.35 7.59
CA ALA A 81 3.93 -10.99 6.44
C ALA A 81 4.75 -11.03 5.15
N ASN A 82 4.23 -11.73 4.14
CA ASN A 82 4.76 -11.65 2.78
C ASN A 82 4.58 -10.21 2.24
N ARG A 83 5.65 -9.60 1.74
CA ARG A 83 5.65 -8.21 1.25
C ARG A 83 5.83 -8.15 -0.27
N LEU A 84 4.90 -7.50 -0.97
CA LEU A 84 4.96 -7.28 -2.41
C LEU A 84 5.01 -5.77 -2.70
N PHE A 85 6.12 -5.30 -3.29
CA PHE A 85 6.32 -3.89 -3.62
C PHE A 85 6.00 -3.62 -5.10
N TYR A 86 4.97 -2.83 -5.36
CA TYR A 86 4.60 -2.40 -6.72
C TYR A 86 5.17 -0.99 -7.01
N LEU A 87 6.19 -0.90 -7.87
CA LEU A 87 6.89 0.36 -8.17
C LEU A 87 6.18 1.14 -9.30
N ALA A 88 5.03 1.74 -8.99
CA ALA A 88 4.30 2.65 -9.89
C ALA A 88 4.98 4.03 -10.01
N LEU A 89 6.26 4.04 -10.33
CA LEU A 89 7.13 5.21 -10.26
C LEU A 89 7.85 5.45 -11.59
N PRO A 90 8.35 6.68 -11.87
CA PRO A 90 9.24 6.88 -13.00
C PRO A 90 10.57 6.13 -12.80
N PRO A 91 11.22 5.64 -13.87
CA PRO A 91 12.47 4.88 -13.76
C PRO A 91 13.61 5.61 -13.05
N SER A 92 13.61 6.94 -13.07
CA SER A 92 14.66 7.78 -12.47
C SER A 92 14.81 7.60 -10.95
N VAL A 93 13.80 7.07 -10.25
CA VAL A 93 13.85 6.85 -8.80
C VAL A 93 13.98 5.38 -8.41
N TYR A 94 14.03 4.45 -9.38
CA TYR A 94 14.04 3.01 -9.08
C TYR A 94 15.24 2.59 -8.24
N HIS A 95 16.41 3.14 -8.54
CA HIS A 95 17.64 2.83 -7.80
C HIS A 95 17.48 3.15 -6.31
N ASP A 96 17.08 4.38 -5.99
CA ASP A 96 16.99 4.83 -4.59
C ASP A 96 15.88 4.10 -3.83
N VAL A 97 14.74 3.87 -4.48
CA VAL A 97 13.61 3.14 -3.88
C VAL A 97 13.98 1.69 -3.60
N THR A 98 14.56 0.98 -4.56
CA THR A 98 14.94 -0.44 -4.36
C THR A 98 16.04 -0.60 -3.32
N LYS A 99 17.01 0.33 -3.29
CA LYS A 99 18.02 0.39 -2.22
C LYS A 99 17.38 0.56 -0.84
N ASN A 100 16.47 1.53 -0.69
CA ASN A 100 15.83 1.80 0.60
C ASN A 100 14.88 0.67 1.03
N ILE A 101 14.13 0.06 0.09
CA ILE A 101 13.32 -1.14 0.37
C ILE A 101 14.21 -2.26 0.92
N ARG A 102 15.34 -2.53 0.26
CA ARG A 102 16.27 -3.59 0.68
C ARG A 102 16.82 -3.35 2.07
N HIS A 103 17.17 -2.11 2.41
CA HIS A 103 17.78 -1.78 3.70
C HIS A 103 16.78 -1.71 4.85
N GLN A 104 15.56 -1.23 4.60
CA GLN A 104 14.64 -0.86 5.67
C GLN A 104 13.38 -1.73 5.72
N CYS A 105 12.90 -2.28 4.60
CA CYS A 105 11.54 -2.82 4.51
C CYS A 105 11.45 -4.31 4.18
N MET A 106 12.57 -5.05 4.13
CA MET A 106 12.52 -6.49 3.89
C MET A 106 11.93 -7.21 5.11
N SER A 107 11.04 -8.19 4.85
CA SER A 107 10.61 -9.16 5.87
C SER A 107 11.78 -10.11 6.16
N THR A 108 11.87 -10.56 7.42
CA THR A 108 12.92 -11.45 7.95
C THR A 108 12.57 -12.91 7.76
#